data_AF-A0A0L0HGT5-F1
#
_entry.id   AF-A0A0L0HGT5-F1
#
_cell.length_a   1.000
_cell.length_b   1.000
_cell.length_c   1.000
_cell.angle_alpha   90.00
_cell.angle_beta   90.00
_cell.angle_gamma   90.00
#
_symmetry.space_group_name_H-M   'P 1'
#
loop_
_entity.id
_entity.type
_entity.pdbx_description
1 polymer ?
#
loop_
_entity_poly.entity_id
_entity_poly.type
_entity_poly.pdbx_seq_one_letter_code
_entity_poly.pdbx_strand_id
1 'polypeptide(L)'
;MPPKKKQKLERLEKLDKPTCLHTCNKTSFAKAFLPNDIYCQRLLDYIAIIHQLADHASHALKFYLLSSSAPVFPTVNQETIEAILYLLNKGESWQPKTGAKKALRESLLPYIQRYCNIVGFVHPNLQKEQQSVNYLTASMMTNLKVNVQEHFMMMLLRYINLRLDVKGQKQRLPLKSDARNAFFARLRYLKSIFLFDIVPESLDDLTAEESELLEEMWSFIPLSDQLLAYSVAVDPLAFFPAYCQLSSLYEQHGFRQFSAIPLRRSLIQSHVRIDTVILYSHVLCITRREAETVENVDLWLRVCNLQNKAFRSRHGMCFEGSITTDGTSVSVYLKHPEADKYGKRSGGKKSANTMEAEVKALYVEKNLPACRAAENVIVIDPNKRDILYCQDSNGTAFRYTANQRAMETGSRRFAKRREAMKKEAGVDLIESRIPSHKTMNLMDFTRYLLVRHHADSDRRKEFYSHPAHTRWKWHSFINRQRSESDLISNMRNKPHQGRKAGAPSLSATGSTASFSTSTRPHLFALAVPLALKKASKHDLIQDLGGDAKARLKKSTDCWVVPTLTVCSKPGRCATGIEIR
;
A
#
# COMPACT_ATOMS: atom_id res chain seq x y z
N MET A 1 -29.87 21.44 -26.70
CA MET A 1 -28.71 20.67 -27.22
C MET A 1 -29.02 20.16 -28.62
N PRO A 2 -28.09 20.23 -29.60
CA PRO A 2 -28.38 19.80 -30.96
C PRO A 2 -28.53 18.26 -31.05
N PRO A 3 -29.45 17.75 -31.89
CA PRO A 3 -29.87 16.34 -31.92
C PRO A 3 -28.73 15.34 -32.21
N LYS A 4 -27.69 15.77 -32.94
CA LYS A 4 -26.48 14.95 -33.21
C LYS A 4 -25.63 14.67 -31.97
N LYS A 5 -25.64 15.54 -30.94
CA LYS A 5 -24.95 15.29 -29.66
C LYS A 5 -25.72 14.31 -28.77
N LYS A 6 -27.06 14.31 -28.85
CA LYS A 6 -27.93 13.42 -28.07
C LYS A 6 -27.83 11.97 -28.56
N GLN A 7 -27.83 11.74 -29.87
CA GLN A 7 -27.59 10.40 -30.44
C GLN A 7 -26.20 9.83 -30.13
N LYS A 8 -25.17 10.68 -30.03
CA LYS A 8 -23.81 10.23 -29.65
C LYS A 8 -23.72 9.88 -28.16
N LEU A 9 -24.46 10.60 -27.31
CA LEU A 9 -24.57 10.33 -25.87
C LEU A 9 -25.38 9.04 -25.61
N GLU A 10 -26.51 8.86 -26.32
CA GLU A 10 -27.36 7.67 -26.23
C GLU A 10 -26.68 6.40 -26.81
N ARG A 11 -25.83 6.53 -27.85
CA ARG A 11 -24.97 5.42 -28.32
C ARG A 11 -23.87 5.04 -27.34
N LEU A 12 -23.35 6.00 -26.56
CA LEU A 12 -22.35 5.73 -25.51
C LEU A 12 -22.96 5.10 -24.26
N GLU A 13 -24.24 5.35 -23.99
CA GLU A 13 -24.99 4.71 -22.90
C GLU A 13 -25.44 3.28 -23.23
N LYS A 14 -25.53 2.91 -24.52
CA LYS A 14 -25.97 1.57 -24.98
C LYS A 14 -24.87 0.52 -25.18
N LEU A 15 -23.58 0.86 -25.07
CA LEU A 15 -22.54 -0.15 -24.95
C LEU A 15 -22.35 -0.51 -23.48
N ASP A 16 -22.72 -1.73 -23.11
CA ASP A 16 -22.37 -2.32 -21.82
C ASP A 16 -20.86 -2.20 -21.60
N LYS A 17 -20.47 -1.24 -20.76
CA LYS A 17 -19.07 -0.93 -20.52
C LYS A 17 -18.37 -2.20 -20.00
N PRO A 18 -17.25 -2.63 -20.62
CA PRO A 18 -16.51 -3.78 -20.12
C PRO A 18 -16.14 -3.55 -18.66
N THR A 19 -16.54 -4.49 -17.80
CA THR A 19 -16.39 -4.37 -16.33
C THR A 19 -14.91 -4.32 -15.92
N CYS A 20 -14.02 -4.84 -16.77
CA CYS A 20 -12.58 -4.82 -16.59
C CYS A 20 -11.87 -4.47 -17.91
N LEU A 21 -10.97 -3.47 -17.87
CA LEU A 21 -10.21 -3.00 -19.04
C LEU A 21 -8.80 -3.56 -19.10
N HIS A 22 -8.32 -4.18 -18.01
CA HIS A 22 -6.97 -4.72 -17.90
C HIS A 22 -6.96 -5.96 -17.02
N THR A 23 -6.24 -7.00 -17.43
CA THR A 23 -6.01 -8.18 -16.60
C THR A 23 -4.55 -8.58 -16.62
N CYS A 24 -4.17 -9.50 -15.74
CA CYS A 24 -2.82 -10.02 -15.65
C CYS A 24 -2.86 -11.54 -15.53
N ASN A 25 -2.10 -12.21 -16.39
CA ASN A 25 -1.88 -13.66 -16.32
C ASN A 25 -0.45 -13.93 -15.85
N LYS A 26 -0.26 -14.90 -14.95
CA LYS A 26 1.08 -15.28 -14.47
C LYS A 26 1.56 -16.62 -15.01
N THR A 27 2.86 -16.73 -15.24
CA THR A 27 3.54 -17.97 -15.64
C THR A 27 4.98 -17.98 -15.10
N SER A 28 5.71 -19.08 -15.27
CA SER A 28 7.14 -19.14 -14.96
C SER A 28 7.96 -18.48 -16.06
N PHE A 29 9.10 -17.88 -15.69
CA PHE A 29 10.06 -17.29 -16.61
C PHE A 29 10.47 -18.26 -17.72
N ALA A 30 10.91 -19.47 -17.35
CA ALA A 30 11.32 -20.52 -18.29
C ALA A 30 10.23 -20.94 -19.30
N LYS A 31 8.94 -20.67 -19.03
CA LYS A 31 7.85 -20.99 -19.97
C LYS A 31 7.41 -19.79 -20.80
N ALA A 32 7.75 -18.58 -20.37
CA ALA A 32 7.38 -17.34 -21.04
C ALA A 32 8.43 -16.92 -22.07
N PHE A 33 9.70 -17.22 -21.82
CA PHE A 33 10.82 -16.82 -22.67
C PHE A 33 11.28 -17.96 -23.57
N LEU A 34 11.78 -17.62 -24.76
CA LEU A 34 12.46 -18.55 -25.65
C LEU A 34 13.85 -18.89 -25.06
N PRO A 35 14.39 -20.09 -25.34
CA PRO A 35 15.73 -20.48 -24.89
C PRO A 35 16.80 -19.73 -25.69
N ASN A 36 17.05 -18.48 -25.33
CA ASN A 36 18.11 -17.64 -25.87
C ASN A 36 18.92 -17.07 -24.71
N ASP A 37 20.11 -17.61 -24.49
CA ASP A 37 20.93 -17.29 -23.31
C ASP A 37 21.36 -15.82 -23.29
N ILE A 38 21.65 -15.23 -24.45
CA ILE A 38 22.06 -13.83 -24.56
C ILE A 38 20.92 -12.91 -24.12
N TYR A 39 19.71 -13.11 -24.66
CA TYR A 39 18.56 -12.28 -24.30
C TYR A 39 18.11 -12.52 -22.86
N CYS A 40 18.17 -13.75 -22.38
CA CYS A 40 17.86 -14.07 -20.99
C CYS A 40 18.84 -13.36 -20.04
N GLN A 41 20.15 -13.42 -20.32
CA GLN A 41 21.16 -12.78 -19.48
C GLN A 41 20.99 -11.26 -19.46
N ARG A 42 20.85 -10.61 -20.63
CA ARG A 42 20.61 -9.16 -20.70
C ARG A 42 19.39 -8.72 -19.92
N LEU A 43 18.31 -9.52 -19.97
CA LEU A 43 17.10 -9.26 -19.21
C LEU A 43 17.34 -9.39 -17.70
N LEU A 44 18.05 -10.43 -17.26
CA LEU A 44 18.38 -10.63 -15.85
C LEU A 44 19.28 -9.51 -15.31
N ASP A 45 20.27 -9.08 -16.09
CA ASP A 45 21.16 -7.95 -15.76
C ASP A 45 20.36 -6.66 -15.61
N TYR A 46 19.48 -6.36 -16.57
CA TYR A 46 18.58 -5.21 -16.50
C TYR A 46 17.71 -5.25 -15.23
N ILE A 47 17.09 -6.40 -14.94
CA ILE A 47 16.25 -6.60 -13.76
C ILE A 47 17.03 -6.39 -12.46
N ALA A 48 18.29 -6.84 -12.40
CA ALA A 48 19.18 -6.64 -11.25
C ALA A 48 19.54 -5.16 -11.05
N ILE A 49 19.91 -4.45 -12.12
CA ILE A 49 20.23 -3.01 -12.08
C ILE A 49 19.04 -2.21 -11.57
N ILE A 50 17.84 -2.43 -12.12
CA ILE A 50 16.63 -1.71 -11.68
C ILE A 50 16.28 -2.03 -10.23
N HIS A 51 16.54 -3.26 -9.77
CA HIS A 51 16.32 -3.63 -8.38
C HIS A 51 17.25 -2.91 -7.42
N GLN A 52 18.54 -2.80 -7.77
CA GLN A 52 19.52 -2.06 -6.99
C GLN A 52 19.19 -0.57 -6.97
N LEU A 53 18.89 0.04 -8.12
CA LEU A 53 18.48 1.45 -8.19
C LEU A 53 17.30 1.75 -7.28
N ALA A 54 16.27 0.90 -7.28
CA ALA A 54 15.12 1.07 -6.39
C ALA A 54 15.47 0.91 -4.89
N ASP A 55 16.39 0.01 -4.53
CA ASP A 55 16.84 -0.15 -3.14
C ASP A 55 17.58 1.10 -2.68
N HIS A 56 18.59 1.51 -3.44
CA HIS A 56 19.42 2.66 -3.11
C HIS A 56 18.66 3.98 -3.20
N ALA A 57 17.71 4.15 -4.12
CA ALA A 57 16.91 5.38 -4.20
C ALA A 57 16.05 5.60 -2.95
N SER A 58 15.45 4.55 -2.38
CA SER A 58 14.66 4.69 -1.15
C SER A 58 15.53 5.09 0.05
N HIS A 59 16.74 4.54 0.15
CA HIS A 59 17.71 4.89 1.18
C HIS A 59 18.30 6.28 0.99
N ALA A 60 18.67 6.64 -0.23
CA ALA A 60 19.22 7.95 -0.58
C ALA A 60 18.20 9.07 -0.34
N LEU A 61 16.92 8.83 -0.67
CA LEU A 61 15.83 9.76 -0.34
C LEU A 61 15.76 10.01 1.17
N LYS A 62 15.74 8.96 1.98
CA LYS A 62 15.73 9.13 3.44
C LYS A 62 16.98 9.84 3.94
N PHE A 63 18.16 9.47 3.44
CA PHE A 63 19.42 10.11 3.80
C PHE A 63 19.40 11.61 3.51
N TYR A 64 18.93 11.99 2.32
CA TYR A 64 18.72 13.38 1.93
C TYR A 64 17.78 14.10 2.90
N LEU A 65 16.59 13.55 3.16
CA LEU A 65 15.59 14.15 4.06
C LEU A 65 16.11 14.36 5.48
N LEU A 66 16.93 13.44 5.98
CA LEU A 66 17.56 13.57 7.31
C LEU A 66 18.75 14.53 7.30
N SER A 67 19.47 14.65 6.18
CA SER A 67 20.65 15.52 6.05
C SER A 67 20.30 16.98 5.76
N SER A 68 19.17 17.22 5.11
CA SER A 68 18.70 18.55 4.71
C SER A 68 17.97 19.30 5.84
N SER A 69 18.05 18.83 7.09
CA SER A 69 17.12 19.20 8.16
C SER A 69 17.29 20.66 8.63
N ALA A 70 16.57 21.54 7.91
CA ALA A 70 15.94 22.76 8.41
C ALA A 70 14.88 22.40 9.49
N PRO A 71 14.29 23.37 10.23
CA PRO A 71 13.27 23.07 11.25
C PRO A 71 12.04 22.28 10.74
N VAL A 72 11.84 22.20 9.41
CA VAL A 72 10.76 21.44 8.77
C VAL A 72 11.34 20.56 7.65
N PHE A 73 10.85 19.31 7.55
CA PHE A 73 11.22 18.40 6.47
C PHE A 73 10.79 18.96 5.09
N PRO A 74 11.61 18.83 4.04
CA PRO A 74 11.26 19.33 2.71
C PRO A 74 10.12 18.51 2.10
N THR A 75 9.35 19.16 1.22
CA THR A 75 8.34 18.47 0.40
C THR A 75 9.01 17.61 -0.65
N VAL A 76 8.45 16.42 -0.92
CA VAL A 76 8.96 15.48 -1.92
C VAL A 76 8.00 15.41 -3.09
N ASN A 77 8.48 15.76 -4.28
CA ASN A 77 7.72 15.69 -5.52
C ASN A 77 8.34 14.68 -6.50
N GLN A 78 7.68 14.51 -7.65
CA GLN A 78 8.12 13.60 -8.70
C GLN A 78 9.54 13.92 -9.19
N GLU A 79 9.85 15.20 -9.39
CA GLU A 79 11.17 15.64 -9.90
C GLU A 79 12.30 15.33 -8.92
N THR A 80 12.03 15.42 -7.61
CA THR A 80 13.00 15.07 -6.55
C THR A 80 13.41 13.60 -6.69
N ILE A 81 12.44 12.69 -6.81
CA ILE A 81 12.72 11.27 -6.95
C ILE A 81 13.39 10.94 -8.28
N GLU A 82 12.95 11.57 -9.38
CA GLU A 82 13.61 11.42 -10.69
C GLU A 82 15.08 11.83 -10.61
N ALA A 83 15.38 12.98 -10.01
CA ALA A 83 16.74 13.48 -9.88
C ALA A 83 17.61 12.55 -9.04
N ILE A 84 17.11 12.03 -7.91
CA ILE A 84 17.81 11.03 -7.10
C ILE A 84 18.13 9.79 -7.94
N LEU A 85 17.17 9.27 -8.70
CA LEU A 85 17.37 8.09 -9.55
C LEU A 85 18.41 8.33 -10.65
N TYR A 86 18.39 9.50 -11.30
CA TYR A 86 19.38 9.86 -12.30
C TYR A 86 20.77 10.04 -11.72
N LEU A 87 20.89 10.71 -10.57
CA LEU A 87 22.16 10.88 -9.86
C LEU A 87 22.72 9.55 -9.38
N LEU A 88 21.87 8.62 -8.92
CA LEU A 88 22.31 7.26 -8.61
C LEU A 88 22.75 6.50 -9.87
N ASN A 89 22.06 6.67 -11.01
CA ASN A 89 22.42 5.97 -12.23
C ASN A 89 23.72 6.49 -12.88
N LYS A 90 23.92 7.81 -12.93
CA LYS A 90 24.95 8.48 -13.74
C LYS A 90 25.90 9.38 -12.96
N GLY A 91 25.68 9.60 -11.67
CA GLY A 91 26.46 10.56 -10.88
C GLY A 91 26.50 11.94 -11.52
N GLU A 92 27.67 12.54 -11.57
CA GLU A 92 27.90 13.86 -12.16
C GLU A 92 27.65 13.91 -13.67
N SER A 93 27.72 12.77 -14.37
CA SER A 93 27.48 12.67 -15.80
C SER A 93 26.00 12.89 -16.18
N TRP A 94 25.09 12.93 -15.22
CA TRP A 94 23.72 13.37 -15.49
C TRP A 94 23.67 14.89 -15.72
N GLN A 95 23.36 15.27 -16.96
CA GLN A 95 23.27 16.66 -17.41
C GLN A 95 21.83 17.00 -17.82
N PRO A 96 20.98 17.49 -16.90
CA PRO A 96 19.60 17.84 -17.23
C PRO A 96 19.53 19.09 -18.11
N LYS A 97 18.57 19.11 -19.04
CA LYS A 97 18.41 20.19 -20.02
C LYS A 97 17.76 21.45 -19.44
N THR A 98 16.73 21.28 -18.61
CA THR A 98 15.91 22.38 -18.08
C THR A 98 16.56 23.04 -16.87
N GLY A 99 16.48 24.38 -16.75
CA GLY A 99 17.04 25.14 -15.62
C GLY A 99 16.57 24.64 -14.25
N ALA A 100 15.27 24.35 -14.08
CA ALA A 100 14.73 23.80 -12.83
C ALA A 100 15.42 22.49 -12.40
N LYS A 101 15.60 21.55 -13.34
CA LYS A 101 16.30 20.29 -13.06
C LYS A 101 17.81 20.48 -12.84
N LYS A 102 18.44 21.52 -13.41
CA LYS A 102 19.84 21.87 -13.11
C LYS A 102 19.99 22.36 -11.67
N ALA A 103 19.12 23.27 -11.22
CA ALA A 103 19.10 23.74 -9.83
C ALA A 103 18.83 22.58 -8.85
N LEU A 104 17.89 21.68 -9.19
CA LEU A 104 17.60 20.50 -8.39
C LEU A 104 18.79 19.51 -8.34
N ARG A 105 19.52 19.35 -9.46
CA ARG A 105 20.77 18.57 -9.48
C ARG A 105 21.80 19.18 -8.54
N GLU A 106 22.03 20.48 -8.62
CA GLU A 106 23.00 21.18 -7.77
C GLU A 106 22.66 21.03 -6.28
N SER A 107 21.38 21.09 -5.91
CA SER A 107 20.97 20.92 -4.51
C SER A 107 21.09 19.48 -4.01
N LEU A 108 20.82 18.47 -4.84
CA LEU A 108 20.83 17.06 -4.42
C LEU A 108 22.20 16.38 -4.54
N LEU A 109 23.05 16.82 -5.48
CA LEU A 109 24.31 16.16 -5.81
C LEU A 109 25.21 15.92 -4.58
N PRO A 110 25.46 16.90 -3.68
CA PRO A 110 26.31 16.69 -2.51
C PRO A 110 25.80 15.58 -1.59
N TYR A 111 24.48 15.50 -1.39
CA TYR A 111 23.86 14.48 -0.55
C TYR A 111 23.94 13.09 -1.17
N ILE A 112 23.73 12.98 -2.49
CA ILE A 112 23.82 11.71 -3.20
C ILE A 112 25.26 11.22 -3.27
N GLN A 113 26.23 12.10 -3.50
CA GLN A 113 27.66 11.74 -3.43
C GLN A 113 28.05 11.24 -2.05
N ARG A 114 27.68 11.96 -0.99
CA ARG A 114 27.94 11.54 0.39
C ARG A 114 27.27 10.19 0.69
N TYR A 115 26.03 9.98 0.26
CA TYR A 115 25.35 8.70 0.38
C TYR A 115 26.12 7.58 -0.34
N CYS A 116 26.48 7.77 -1.62
CA CYS A 116 27.22 6.78 -2.40
C CYS A 116 28.55 6.42 -1.74
N ASN A 117 29.28 7.40 -1.20
CA ASN A 117 30.51 7.18 -0.47
C ASN A 117 30.29 6.36 0.81
N ILE A 118 29.24 6.69 1.58
CA ILE A 118 28.88 5.94 2.80
C ILE A 118 28.56 4.49 2.47
N VAL A 119 27.84 4.20 1.39
CA VAL A 119 27.37 2.83 1.10
C VAL A 119 28.24 2.08 0.08
N GLY A 120 29.29 2.70 -0.45
CA GLY A 120 30.11 2.14 -1.53
C GLY A 120 29.33 1.87 -2.82
N PHE A 121 28.33 2.71 -3.14
CA PHE A 121 27.47 2.47 -4.30
C PHE A 121 28.15 2.91 -5.60
N VAL A 122 28.25 1.97 -6.54
CA VAL A 122 28.80 2.22 -7.88
C VAL A 122 27.67 2.53 -8.86
N HIS A 123 27.83 3.63 -9.60
CA HIS A 123 26.86 4.06 -10.60
C HIS A 123 26.72 3.01 -11.73
N PRO A 124 25.52 2.43 -11.95
CA PRO A 124 25.34 1.40 -12.97
C PRO A 124 25.42 1.92 -14.41
N ASN A 125 25.33 3.24 -14.63
CA ASN A 125 25.44 3.89 -15.93
C ASN A 125 24.53 3.30 -17.02
N LEU A 126 23.32 2.91 -16.63
CA LEU A 126 22.31 2.39 -17.54
C LEU A 126 21.98 3.45 -18.59
N GLN A 127 22.16 3.12 -19.86
CA GLN A 127 21.80 3.98 -20.99
C GLN A 127 20.31 3.83 -21.33
N LYS A 128 19.69 4.80 -22.02
CA LYS A 128 18.26 4.72 -22.41
C LYS A 128 17.36 4.41 -21.18
N GLU A 129 17.66 5.04 -20.06
CA GLU A 129 17.13 4.73 -18.73
C GLU A 129 15.79 5.40 -18.40
N GLN A 130 15.37 6.38 -19.21
CA GLN A 130 14.22 7.25 -18.95
C GLN A 130 12.97 6.45 -18.56
N GLN A 131 12.67 5.36 -19.27
CA GLN A 131 11.49 4.56 -19.03
C GLN A 131 11.56 3.82 -17.68
N SER A 132 12.74 3.28 -17.34
CA SER A 132 13.00 2.65 -16.04
C SER A 132 12.86 3.64 -14.90
N VAL A 133 13.43 4.85 -15.06
CA VAL A 133 13.34 5.94 -14.08
C VAL A 133 11.88 6.33 -13.88
N ASN A 134 11.09 6.50 -14.95
CA ASN A 134 9.66 6.83 -14.85
C ASN A 134 8.89 5.81 -14.00
N TYR A 135 9.11 4.51 -14.23
CA TYR A 135 8.45 3.46 -13.45
C TYR A 135 8.88 3.46 -11.97
N LEU A 136 10.18 3.65 -11.69
CA LEU A 136 10.68 3.73 -10.31
C LEU A 136 10.19 4.99 -9.58
N THR A 137 10.09 6.11 -10.29
CA THR A 137 9.54 7.35 -9.74
C THR A 137 8.08 7.18 -9.36
N ALA A 138 7.24 6.73 -10.29
CA ALA A 138 5.82 6.48 -10.04
C ALA A 138 5.63 5.54 -8.85
N SER A 139 6.44 4.48 -8.82
CA SER A 139 6.50 3.51 -7.74
C SER A 139 6.74 4.13 -6.36
N MET A 140 7.80 4.92 -6.24
CA MET A 140 8.20 5.52 -4.97
C MET A 140 7.21 6.60 -4.54
N MET A 141 6.70 7.41 -5.47
CA MET A 141 5.65 8.40 -5.19
C MET A 141 4.37 7.74 -4.66
N THR A 142 3.93 6.64 -5.30
CA THR A 142 2.76 5.88 -4.85
C THR A 142 2.99 5.29 -3.45
N ASN A 143 4.18 4.74 -3.18
CA ASN A 143 4.51 4.21 -1.86
C ASN A 143 4.48 5.29 -0.76
N LEU A 144 5.03 6.47 -1.02
CA LEU A 144 4.97 7.61 -0.09
C LEU A 144 3.53 8.03 0.16
N LYS A 145 2.77 8.26 -0.91
CA LYS A 145 1.37 8.68 -0.84
C LYS A 145 0.52 7.70 -0.03
N VAL A 146 0.59 6.41 -0.37
CA VAL A 146 -0.18 5.35 0.31
C VAL A 146 0.24 5.22 1.77
N ASN A 147 1.54 5.33 2.09
CA ASN A 147 2.01 5.24 3.46
C ASN A 147 1.45 6.36 4.35
N VAL A 148 1.40 7.61 3.86
CA VAL A 148 0.77 8.71 4.60
C VAL A 148 -0.73 8.48 4.70
N GLN A 149 -1.39 8.22 3.57
CA GLN A 149 -2.85 8.05 3.48
C GLN A 149 -3.39 6.97 4.42
N GLU A 150 -2.70 5.83 4.54
CA GLU A 150 -3.16 4.68 5.33
C GLU A 150 -2.77 4.76 6.81
N HIS A 151 -1.75 5.54 7.17
CA HIS A 151 -1.12 5.43 8.49
C HIS A 151 -0.97 6.73 9.28
N PHE A 152 -1.03 7.90 8.64
CA PHE A 152 -0.84 9.17 9.34
C PHE A 152 -1.80 9.33 10.52
N MET A 153 -3.12 9.24 10.27
CA MET A 153 -4.13 9.41 11.32
C MET A 153 -4.00 8.36 12.42
N MET A 154 -3.74 7.10 12.06
CA MET A 154 -3.54 6.02 13.03
C MET A 154 -2.34 6.29 13.94
N MET A 155 -1.22 6.74 13.37
CA MET A 155 -0.02 7.05 14.13
C MET A 155 -0.19 8.31 14.98
N LEU A 156 -0.95 9.30 14.51
CA LEU A 156 -1.28 10.52 15.24
C LEU A 156 -2.14 10.22 16.48
N LEU A 157 -3.24 9.48 16.31
CA LEU A 157 -4.09 9.09 17.44
C LEU A 157 -3.37 8.19 18.44
N ARG A 158 -2.46 7.35 17.94
CA ARG A 158 -1.61 6.53 18.79
C ARG A 158 -0.60 7.36 19.57
N TYR A 159 -0.11 8.47 18.99
CA TYR A 159 0.79 9.39 19.66
C TYR A 159 0.12 10.03 20.88
N ILE A 160 -1.08 10.57 20.69
CA ILE A 160 -1.93 11.12 21.76
C ILE A 160 -2.10 10.09 22.89
N ASN A 161 -2.41 8.82 22.54
CA ASN A 161 -2.57 7.77 23.54
C ASN A 161 -1.30 7.47 24.34
N LEU A 162 -0.13 7.60 23.70
CA LEU A 162 1.16 7.33 24.33
C LEU A 162 1.58 8.48 25.23
N ARG A 163 1.45 9.73 24.75
CA ARG A 163 1.74 10.94 25.53
C ARG A 163 0.90 11.03 26.80
N LEU A 164 -0.38 10.66 26.73
CA LEU A 164 -1.29 10.70 27.88
C LEU A 164 -1.30 9.41 28.73
N ASP A 165 -0.36 8.47 28.48
CA ASP A 165 -0.27 7.16 29.15
C ASP A 165 -1.65 6.47 29.32
N VAL A 166 -2.45 6.43 28.25
CA VAL A 166 -3.85 5.94 28.33
C VAL A 166 -3.92 4.52 28.90
N LYS A 167 -2.89 3.69 28.63
CA LYS A 167 -2.83 2.33 29.17
C LYS A 167 -2.58 2.33 30.68
N GLY A 168 -1.63 3.13 31.18
CA GLY A 168 -1.38 3.27 32.62
C GLY A 168 -2.57 3.90 33.33
N GLN A 169 -3.16 4.96 32.78
CA GLN A 169 -4.36 5.60 33.31
C GLN A 169 -5.54 4.62 33.39
N LYS A 170 -5.73 3.77 32.37
CA LYS A 170 -6.76 2.71 32.38
C LYS A 170 -6.57 1.71 33.53
N GLN A 171 -5.33 1.47 33.95
CA GLN A 171 -5.00 0.55 35.04
C GLN A 171 -5.11 1.22 36.41
N ARG A 172 -4.70 2.49 36.54
CA ARG A 172 -4.70 3.24 37.80
C ARG A 172 -6.10 3.73 38.19
N LEU A 173 -6.91 4.16 37.24
CA LEU A 173 -8.22 4.76 37.52
C LEU A 173 -9.29 3.68 37.74
N PRO A 174 -10.01 3.68 38.88
CA PRO A 174 -11.04 2.70 39.19
C PRO A 174 -12.12 2.62 38.11
N LEU A 175 -12.66 1.42 37.88
CA LEU A 175 -13.79 1.22 36.98
C LEU A 175 -14.99 2.05 37.43
N LYS A 176 -15.63 2.76 36.48
CA LYS A 176 -16.81 3.61 36.69
C LYS A 176 -16.62 4.83 37.61
N SER A 177 -15.40 5.22 37.95
CA SER A 177 -15.18 6.48 38.70
C SER A 177 -15.38 7.72 37.84
N ASP A 178 -15.77 8.83 38.46
CA ASP A 178 -15.92 10.12 37.77
C ASP A 178 -14.60 10.60 37.17
N ALA A 179 -13.49 10.42 37.89
CA ALA A 179 -12.15 10.72 37.38
C ALA A 179 -11.82 9.95 36.09
N ARG A 180 -12.21 8.67 36.02
CA ARG A 180 -12.05 7.85 34.80
C ARG A 180 -12.92 8.37 33.67
N ASN A 181 -14.18 8.68 33.95
CA ASN A 181 -15.12 9.19 32.95
C ASN A 181 -14.65 10.54 32.39
N ALA A 182 -14.18 11.45 33.25
CA ALA A 182 -13.62 12.74 32.89
C ALA A 182 -12.36 12.59 32.02
N PHE A 183 -11.42 11.73 32.42
CA PHE A 183 -10.21 11.44 31.61
C PHE A 183 -10.58 10.96 30.20
N PHE A 184 -11.48 9.97 30.09
CA PHE A 184 -11.88 9.47 28.76
C PHE A 184 -12.73 10.46 27.98
N ALA A 185 -13.43 11.38 28.63
CA ALA A 185 -14.10 12.50 27.96
C ALA A 185 -13.08 13.47 27.36
N ARG A 186 -12.08 13.91 28.12
CA ARG A 186 -10.97 14.75 27.60
C ARG A 186 -10.17 14.06 26.52
N LEU A 187 -9.85 12.78 26.67
CA LEU A 187 -9.19 12.01 25.61
C LEU A 187 -10.02 11.94 24.32
N ARG A 188 -11.35 11.83 24.42
CA ARG A 188 -12.24 11.89 23.25
C ARG A 188 -12.21 13.28 22.63
N TYR A 189 -12.21 14.33 23.44
CA TYR A 189 -12.11 15.72 23.01
C TYR A 189 -10.80 16.01 22.26
N LEU A 190 -9.65 15.67 22.85
CA LEU A 190 -8.35 15.89 22.22
C LEU A 190 -8.24 15.16 20.88
N LYS A 191 -8.80 13.95 20.79
CA LYS A 191 -8.89 13.24 19.52
C LYS A 191 -9.89 13.87 18.57
N SER A 192 -11.02 14.41 19.06
CA SER A 192 -12.04 15.01 18.21
C SER A 192 -11.55 16.28 17.54
N ILE A 193 -10.68 17.06 18.19
CA ILE A 193 -10.00 18.21 17.56
C ILE A 193 -9.36 17.83 16.21
N PHE A 194 -8.76 16.64 16.14
CA PHE A 194 -8.09 16.16 14.91
C PHE A 194 -8.98 15.25 14.04
N LEU A 195 -10.21 14.97 14.47
CA LEU A 195 -11.09 13.98 13.83
C LEU A 195 -12.46 14.52 13.42
N PHE A 196 -12.95 15.63 13.98
CA PHE A 196 -14.32 16.14 13.80
C PHE A 196 -14.39 17.67 13.89
N ASP A 197 -15.41 18.26 13.24
CA ASP A 197 -15.69 19.71 13.27
C ASP A 197 -16.41 20.18 14.55
N ILE A 198 -16.92 19.24 15.37
CA ILE A 198 -17.70 19.57 16.56
C ILE A 198 -16.74 19.79 17.74
N VAL A 199 -16.61 21.05 18.13
CA VAL A 199 -15.94 21.49 19.35
C VAL A 199 -17.01 21.58 20.46
N PRO A 200 -16.96 20.75 21.52
CA PRO A 200 -17.81 20.92 22.71
C PRO A 200 -17.61 22.28 23.39
N GLU A 201 -18.67 22.79 24.03
CA GLU A 201 -18.89 24.21 24.36
C GLU A 201 -18.03 24.86 25.46
N SER A 202 -17.15 24.17 26.21
CA SER A 202 -16.23 24.90 27.12
C SER A 202 -14.93 24.17 27.44
N LEU A 203 -13.91 25.00 27.66
CA LEU A 203 -12.48 24.73 27.84
C LEU A 203 -12.02 25.53 29.07
N ASP A 204 -12.23 24.98 30.26
CA ASP A 204 -11.70 25.61 31.48
C ASP A 204 -10.70 24.72 32.24
N ASP A 205 -10.52 23.45 31.86
CA ASP A 205 -9.72 22.47 32.63
C ASP A 205 -8.81 21.55 31.78
N LEU A 206 -7.99 22.07 30.85
CA LEU A 206 -6.89 21.27 30.29
C LEU A 206 -5.73 21.20 31.28
N THR A 207 -5.17 20.02 31.45
CA THR A 207 -3.91 19.84 32.18
C THR A 207 -2.73 20.42 31.39
N ALA A 208 -1.64 20.75 32.06
CA ALA A 208 -0.43 21.28 31.41
C ALA A 208 0.08 20.34 30.31
N GLU A 209 0.02 19.03 30.54
CA GLU A 209 0.44 18.00 29.58
C GLU A 209 -0.48 17.92 28.36
N GLU A 210 -1.78 18.15 28.53
CA GLU A 210 -2.75 18.18 27.43
C GLU A 210 -2.57 19.44 26.58
N SER A 211 -2.27 20.59 27.19
CA SER A 211 -1.96 21.84 26.49
C SER A 211 -0.64 21.73 25.71
N GLU A 212 0.42 21.22 26.33
CA GLU A 212 1.72 21.00 25.67
C GLU A 212 1.58 20.05 24.46
N LEU A 213 0.79 18.98 24.60
CA LEU A 213 0.49 18.06 23.52
C LEU A 213 -0.19 18.77 22.33
N LEU A 214 -1.16 19.64 22.59
CA LEU A 214 -1.85 20.38 21.54
C LEU A 214 -0.92 21.35 20.82
N GLU A 215 -0.12 22.12 21.56
CA GLU A 215 0.87 23.04 21.00
C GLU A 215 1.89 22.32 20.13
N GLU A 216 2.42 21.19 20.61
CA GLU A 216 3.36 20.37 19.84
C GLU A 216 2.72 19.86 18.55
N MET A 217 1.47 19.39 18.60
CA MET A 217 0.75 18.91 17.41
C MET A 217 0.47 20.03 16.40
N TRP A 218 0.06 21.20 16.85
CA TRP A 218 -0.20 22.34 15.98
C TRP A 218 1.06 22.94 15.36
N SER A 219 2.24 22.70 15.96
CA SER A 219 3.49 23.20 15.41
C SER A 219 3.91 22.54 14.08
N PHE A 220 3.45 21.31 13.80
CA PHE A 220 3.88 20.57 12.60
C PHE A 220 2.74 20.13 11.67
N ILE A 221 1.50 20.14 12.13
CA ILE A 221 0.34 19.76 11.29
C ILE A 221 -0.05 20.97 10.43
N PRO A 222 -0.11 20.84 9.09
CA PRO A 222 -0.62 21.89 8.23
C PRO A 222 -2.06 22.28 8.60
N LEU A 223 -2.32 23.58 8.73
CA LEU A 223 -3.65 24.11 8.94
C LEU A 223 -4.56 23.75 7.76
N SER A 224 -5.80 23.38 8.04
CA SER A 224 -6.79 23.00 7.04
C SER A 224 -8.19 23.42 7.47
N ASP A 225 -8.95 24.00 6.54
CA ASP A 225 -10.35 24.41 6.75
C ASP A 225 -11.35 23.22 6.80
N GLN A 226 -10.84 21.99 6.66
CA GLN A 226 -11.62 20.75 6.63
C GLN A 226 -11.05 19.75 7.64
N LEU A 227 -11.85 18.75 8.01
CA LEU A 227 -11.40 17.68 8.91
C LEU A 227 -10.05 17.11 8.46
N LEU A 228 -9.09 17.07 9.38
CA LEU A 228 -7.72 16.61 9.10
C LEU A 228 -7.68 15.24 8.41
N ALA A 229 -8.50 14.28 8.88
CA ALA A 229 -8.60 12.95 8.28
C ALA A 229 -9.01 12.98 6.80
N TYR A 230 -9.87 13.94 6.43
CA TYR A 230 -10.28 14.16 5.05
C TYR A 230 -9.16 14.81 4.24
N SER A 231 -8.53 15.85 4.76
CA SER A 231 -7.44 16.57 4.09
C SER A 231 -6.26 15.64 3.77
N VAL A 232 -5.91 14.76 4.72
CA VAL A 232 -4.89 13.70 4.54
C VAL A 232 -5.28 12.71 3.45
N ALA A 233 -6.57 12.39 3.28
CA ALA A 233 -7.01 11.47 2.24
C ALA A 233 -6.99 12.10 0.83
N VAL A 234 -7.33 13.39 0.74
CA VAL A 234 -7.38 14.14 -0.53
C VAL A 234 -5.98 14.47 -1.04
N ASP A 235 -5.11 14.97 -0.16
CA ASP A 235 -3.74 15.32 -0.50
C ASP A 235 -2.71 14.77 0.49
N PRO A 236 -2.47 13.44 0.50
CA PRO A 236 -1.58 12.83 1.48
C PRO A 236 -0.16 13.38 1.48
N LEU A 237 0.36 13.83 0.32
CA LEU A 237 1.75 14.27 0.23
C LEU A 237 1.99 15.65 0.86
N ALA A 238 0.95 16.48 0.97
CA ALA A 238 1.02 17.73 1.74
C ALA A 238 1.31 17.47 3.24
N PHE A 239 0.89 16.31 3.76
CA PHE A 239 1.12 15.89 5.14
C PHE A 239 2.36 15.03 5.33
N PHE A 240 3.15 14.78 4.27
CA PHE A 240 4.37 13.97 4.39
C PHE A 240 5.43 14.59 5.33
N PRO A 241 5.72 15.91 5.30
CA PRO A 241 6.61 16.55 6.27
C PRO A 241 6.13 16.36 7.72
N ALA A 242 4.84 16.60 7.96
CA ALA A 242 4.20 16.39 9.25
C ALA A 242 4.32 14.93 9.73
N TYR A 243 4.18 13.97 8.80
CA TYR A 243 4.31 12.55 9.12
C TYR A 243 5.75 12.16 9.51
N CYS A 244 6.74 12.77 8.85
CA CYS A 244 8.15 12.60 9.21
C CYS A 244 8.42 13.22 10.59
N GLN A 245 7.90 14.42 10.87
CA GLN A 245 8.02 15.06 12.17
C GLN A 245 7.39 14.25 13.29
N LEU A 246 6.20 13.69 13.06
CA LEU A 246 5.56 12.77 13.99
C LEU A 246 6.45 11.55 14.29
N SER A 247 7.15 11.02 13.28
CA SER A 247 8.10 9.91 13.51
C SER A 247 9.32 10.32 14.34
N SER A 248 9.79 11.56 14.19
CA SER A 248 10.86 12.12 15.02
C SER A 248 10.41 12.28 16.47
N LEU A 249 9.20 12.79 16.70
CA LEU A 249 8.61 12.93 18.04
C LEU A 249 8.48 11.58 18.76
N TYR A 250 8.08 10.53 18.04
CA TYR A 250 8.06 9.17 18.62
C TYR A 250 9.44 8.76 19.15
N GLU A 251 10.52 9.09 18.45
CA GLU A 251 11.88 8.75 18.86
C GLU A 251 12.36 9.61 20.02
N GLN A 252 12.07 10.92 20.00
CA GLN A 252 12.42 11.87 21.07
C GLN A 252 11.76 11.49 22.41
N HIS A 253 10.48 11.10 22.38
CA HIS A 253 9.75 10.65 23.57
C HIS A 253 10.02 9.18 23.95
N GLY A 254 10.98 8.51 23.30
CA GLY A 254 11.33 7.11 23.60
C GLY A 254 10.25 6.08 23.24
N PHE A 255 9.26 6.45 22.43
CA PHE A 255 8.21 5.55 21.98
C PHE A 255 8.69 4.60 20.88
N ARG A 256 7.91 3.52 20.67
CA ARG A 256 8.21 2.55 19.62
C ARG A 256 8.10 3.18 18.23
N GLN A 257 9.26 3.37 17.60
CA GLN A 257 9.42 3.89 16.23
C GLN A 257 8.57 3.18 15.16
N PHE A 258 8.16 3.95 14.15
CA PHE A 258 7.52 3.50 12.92
C PHE A 258 8.24 4.06 11.70
N SER A 259 7.91 3.58 10.49
CA SER A 259 8.60 3.99 9.26
C SER A 259 7.75 5.04 8.52
N ALA A 260 7.98 6.32 8.79
CA ALA A 260 7.34 7.40 8.02
C ALA A 260 7.80 7.43 6.56
N ILE A 261 9.08 7.16 6.33
CA ILE A 261 9.68 7.09 5.00
C ILE A 261 9.74 5.61 4.58
N PRO A 262 9.02 5.17 3.54
CA PRO A 262 9.05 3.80 3.07
C PRO A 262 10.42 3.46 2.47
N LEU A 263 11.06 2.41 3.01
CA LEU A 263 12.31 1.88 2.49
C LEU A 263 12.08 0.54 1.82
N ARG A 264 12.83 0.28 0.76
CA ARG A 264 13.02 -1.08 0.27
C ARG A 264 13.92 -1.82 1.24
N ARG A 265 13.52 -3.04 1.60
CA ARG A 265 14.22 -3.86 2.63
C ARG A 265 14.60 -5.23 2.14
N SER A 266 13.83 -5.78 1.20
CA SER A 266 14.04 -7.12 0.65
C SER A 266 15.21 -7.11 -0.32
N LEU A 267 16.24 -7.90 -0.04
CA LEU A 267 17.31 -8.22 -0.98
C LEU A 267 16.88 -9.26 -2.02
N ILE A 268 15.73 -9.94 -1.81
CA ILE A 268 15.16 -10.84 -2.81
C ILE A 268 14.66 -10.00 -3.99
N GLN A 269 15.11 -10.35 -5.19
CA GLN A 269 14.71 -9.77 -6.47
C GLN A 269 13.21 -9.50 -6.56
N SER A 270 12.88 -8.39 -7.19
CA SER A 270 11.52 -7.89 -7.37
C SER A 270 11.11 -7.94 -8.82
N HIS A 271 9.80 -7.98 -9.04
CA HIS A 271 9.22 -7.72 -10.35
C HIS A 271 9.63 -6.34 -10.87
N VAL A 272 10.21 -6.33 -12.07
CA VAL A 272 10.56 -5.15 -12.85
C VAL A 272 9.70 -5.16 -14.11
N ARG A 273 9.17 -3.99 -14.49
CA ARG A 273 8.34 -3.83 -15.68
C ARG A 273 9.22 -3.75 -16.92
N ILE A 274 8.84 -4.52 -17.94
CA ILE A 274 9.44 -4.53 -19.27
C ILE A 274 8.31 -4.22 -20.25
N ASP A 275 8.43 -3.10 -20.95
CA ASP A 275 7.57 -2.78 -22.10
C ASP A 275 8.39 -2.88 -23.40
N THR A 276 7.73 -2.65 -24.54
CA THR A 276 8.40 -2.72 -25.85
C THR A 276 9.62 -1.80 -25.94
N VAL A 277 9.59 -0.62 -25.30
CA VAL A 277 10.71 0.33 -25.29
C VAL A 277 11.91 -0.25 -24.56
N ILE A 278 11.69 -0.81 -23.38
CA ILE A 278 12.73 -1.48 -22.60
C ILE A 278 13.23 -2.72 -23.33
N LEU A 279 12.33 -3.52 -23.91
CA LEU A 279 12.66 -4.74 -24.65
C LEU A 279 13.65 -4.44 -25.79
N TYR A 280 13.32 -3.50 -26.68
CA TYR A 280 14.20 -3.23 -27.82
C TYR A 280 15.51 -2.54 -27.38
N SER A 281 15.46 -1.71 -26.34
CA SER A 281 16.61 -0.92 -25.89
C SER A 281 17.64 -1.75 -25.14
N HIS A 282 17.19 -2.65 -24.27
CA HIS A 282 18.02 -3.35 -23.27
C HIS A 282 18.17 -4.85 -23.51
N VAL A 283 17.22 -5.48 -24.20
CA VAL A 283 17.26 -6.92 -24.46
C VAL A 283 17.72 -7.19 -25.90
N LEU A 284 17.00 -6.64 -26.88
CA LEU A 284 17.36 -6.78 -28.29
C LEU A 284 18.57 -5.92 -28.67
N CYS A 285 18.78 -4.81 -27.95
CA CYS A 285 19.83 -3.82 -28.19
C CYS A 285 19.79 -3.21 -29.60
N ILE A 286 18.59 -3.00 -30.14
CA ILE A 286 18.38 -2.32 -31.42
C ILE A 286 18.03 -0.84 -31.21
N THR A 287 18.11 -0.07 -32.29
CA THR A 287 17.70 1.32 -32.31
C THR A 287 16.19 1.45 -32.36
N ARG A 288 15.67 2.62 -31.96
CA ARG A 288 14.25 2.93 -32.07
C ARG A 288 13.76 2.85 -33.53
N ARG A 289 14.58 3.31 -34.48
CA ARG A 289 14.25 3.27 -35.92
C ARG A 289 14.05 1.84 -36.41
N GLU A 290 14.96 0.93 -36.03
CA GLU A 290 14.84 -0.49 -36.37
C GLU A 290 13.66 -1.19 -35.67
N ALA A 291 13.30 -0.74 -34.46
CA ALA A 291 12.13 -1.26 -33.77
C ALA A 291 10.82 -0.80 -34.43
N GLU A 292 10.78 0.44 -34.96
CA GLU A 292 9.61 1.02 -35.62
C GLU A 292 9.35 0.46 -37.02
N THR A 293 10.31 -0.23 -37.65
CA THR A 293 10.11 -0.93 -38.93
C THR A 293 9.44 -2.31 -38.79
N VAL A 294 9.21 -2.76 -37.55
CA VAL A 294 8.71 -4.10 -37.23
C VAL A 294 7.48 -3.99 -36.36
N GLU A 295 6.48 -4.85 -36.58
CA GLU A 295 5.30 -4.91 -35.73
C GLU A 295 5.68 -5.26 -34.29
N ASN A 296 4.99 -4.66 -33.31
CA ASN A 296 5.30 -4.85 -31.90
C ASN A 296 5.30 -6.35 -31.52
N VAL A 297 4.34 -7.12 -32.04
CA VAL A 297 4.24 -8.56 -31.76
C VAL A 297 5.50 -9.31 -32.22
N ASP A 298 6.11 -8.92 -33.33
CA ASP A 298 7.29 -9.59 -33.89
C ASP A 298 8.54 -9.31 -33.06
N LEU A 299 8.65 -8.11 -32.45
CA LEU A 299 9.71 -7.82 -31.47
C LEU A 299 9.60 -8.75 -30.27
N TRP A 300 8.38 -8.98 -29.76
CA TRP A 300 8.15 -9.87 -28.63
C TRP A 300 8.32 -11.35 -29.00
N LEU A 301 7.98 -11.77 -30.22
CA LEU A 301 8.20 -13.14 -30.71
C LEU A 301 9.67 -13.54 -30.75
N ARG A 302 10.61 -12.58 -30.88
CA ARG A 302 12.05 -12.85 -30.82
C ARG A 302 12.55 -13.28 -29.43
N VAL A 303 11.80 -12.94 -28.39
CA VAL A 303 12.25 -13.09 -26.99
C VAL A 303 11.31 -13.98 -26.17
N CYS A 304 10.01 -13.92 -26.45
CA CYS A 304 8.96 -14.58 -25.68
C CYS A 304 8.25 -15.67 -26.48
N ASN A 305 7.90 -16.76 -25.80
CA ASN A 305 6.97 -17.76 -26.29
C ASN A 305 5.53 -17.26 -26.16
N LEU A 306 5.07 -16.47 -27.15
CA LEU A 306 3.71 -15.92 -27.16
C LEU A 306 2.61 -16.99 -27.31
N GLN A 307 2.96 -18.24 -27.63
CA GLN A 307 2.01 -19.36 -27.64
C GLN A 307 1.64 -19.84 -26.23
N ASN A 308 2.42 -19.44 -25.23
CA ASN A 308 2.13 -19.73 -23.83
C ASN A 308 0.77 -19.15 -23.42
N LYS A 309 0.01 -19.95 -22.66
CA LYS A 309 -1.34 -19.59 -22.17
C LYS A 309 -1.42 -18.23 -21.46
N ALA A 310 -0.31 -17.72 -20.90
CA ALA A 310 -0.30 -16.42 -20.25
C ALA A 310 -0.47 -15.24 -21.21
N PHE A 311 -0.01 -15.37 -22.46
CA PHE A 311 -0.13 -14.33 -23.50
C PHE A 311 -1.44 -14.43 -24.31
N ARG A 312 -2.15 -15.55 -24.20
CA ARG A 312 -3.44 -15.74 -24.89
C ARG A 312 -4.47 -14.73 -24.40
N SER A 313 -5.28 -14.26 -25.35
CA SER A 313 -6.36 -13.32 -25.07
C SER A 313 -7.35 -13.89 -24.05
N ARG A 314 -7.85 -13.03 -23.18
CA ARG A 314 -8.75 -13.41 -22.10
C ARG A 314 -9.83 -12.35 -21.92
N HIS A 315 -11.10 -12.75 -21.99
CA HIS A 315 -12.25 -11.84 -21.88
C HIS A 315 -12.13 -10.62 -22.81
N GLY A 316 -11.74 -10.85 -24.07
CA GLY A 316 -11.55 -9.78 -25.08
C GLY A 316 -10.32 -8.90 -24.86
N MET A 317 -9.47 -9.18 -23.86
CA MET A 317 -8.22 -8.47 -23.63
C MET A 317 -7.04 -9.20 -24.28
N CYS A 318 -6.16 -8.45 -24.92
CA CYS A 318 -5.00 -8.96 -25.67
C CYS A 318 -3.69 -8.44 -25.08
N PHE A 319 -2.59 -9.12 -25.39
CA PHE A 319 -1.25 -8.66 -25.01
C PHE A 319 -0.83 -7.44 -25.83
N GLU A 320 -0.38 -6.38 -25.17
CA GLU A 320 -0.01 -5.09 -25.80
C GLU A 320 1.49 -4.78 -25.66
N GLY A 321 2.32 -5.78 -25.34
CA GLY A 321 3.76 -5.59 -25.22
C GLY A 321 4.21 -5.02 -23.87
N SER A 322 3.66 -5.56 -22.76
CA SER A 322 4.19 -5.27 -21.43
C SER A 322 4.06 -6.44 -20.47
N ILE A 323 5.13 -6.71 -19.73
CA ILE A 323 5.21 -7.72 -18.68
C ILE A 323 5.86 -7.13 -17.42
N THR A 324 5.71 -7.79 -16.27
CA THR A 324 6.66 -7.66 -15.16
C THR A 324 7.28 -9.00 -14.83
N THR A 325 8.56 -8.98 -14.43
CA THR A 325 9.30 -10.21 -14.11
C THR A 325 10.38 -9.98 -13.04
N ASP A 326 10.59 -10.98 -12.20
CA ASP A 326 11.68 -11.05 -11.21
C ASP A 326 12.77 -12.07 -11.61
N GLY A 327 12.76 -12.52 -12.88
CA GLY A 327 13.64 -13.58 -13.38
C GLY A 327 13.18 -15.01 -13.04
N THR A 328 12.14 -15.17 -12.22
CA THR A 328 11.56 -16.49 -11.88
C THR A 328 10.11 -16.62 -12.35
N SER A 329 9.33 -15.57 -12.18
CA SER A 329 7.91 -15.51 -12.52
C SER A 329 7.62 -14.29 -13.37
N VAL A 330 6.70 -14.46 -14.33
CA VAL A 330 6.31 -13.43 -15.29
C VAL A 330 4.84 -13.15 -15.14
N SER A 331 4.50 -11.87 -15.05
CA SER A 331 3.16 -11.32 -15.09
C SER A 331 2.96 -10.66 -16.45
N VAL A 332 2.07 -11.22 -17.26
CA VAL A 332 1.73 -10.71 -18.59
C VAL A 332 0.53 -9.79 -18.47
N TYR A 333 0.65 -8.53 -18.91
CA TYR A 333 -0.46 -7.58 -18.90
C TYR A 333 -1.27 -7.70 -20.18
N LEU A 334 -2.58 -7.87 -20.03
CA LEU A 334 -3.52 -7.85 -21.13
C LEU A 334 -4.42 -6.61 -21.01
N LYS A 335 -4.73 -5.99 -22.14
CA LYS A 335 -5.53 -4.77 -22.23
C LYS A 335 -6.68 -4.97 -23.20
N HIS A 336 -7.84 -4.42 -22.87
CA HIS A 336 -8.99 -4.40 -23.76
C HIS A 336 -8.73 -3.43 -24.94
N PRO A 337 -9.09 -3.76 -26.19
CA PRO A 337 -8.87 -2.88 -27.34
C PRO A 337 -9.47 -1.48 -27.18
N GLU A 338 -10.59 -1.39 -26.46
CA GLU A 338 -11.26 -0.11 -26.18
C GLU A 338 -10.79 0.56 -24.88
N ALA A 339 -9.79 0.01 -24.20
CA ALA A 339 -9.31 0.57 -22.94
C ALA A 339 -8.90 2.03 -23.09
N ASP A 340 -8.37 2.47 -24.23
CA ASP A 340 -8.01 3.88 -24.45
C ASP A 340 -9.23 4.79 -24.63
N LYS A 341 -10.31 4.27 -25.24
CA LYS A 341 -11.60 4.99 -25.37
C LYS A 341 -12.24 5.25 -24.00
N TYR A 342 -12.06 4.31 -23.07
CA TYR A 342 -12.54 4.43 -21.69
C TYR A 342 -11.49 4.97 -20.71
N GLY A 343 -10.23 5.01 -21.12
CA GLY A 343 -9.02 5.22 -20.33
C GLY A 343 -8.49 6.64 -20.36
N LYS A 344 -8.86 7.44 -21.38
CA LYS A 344 -8.85 8.91 -21.28
C LYS A 344 -10.04 9.39 -20.44
N ARG A 345 -10.12 8.95 -19.19
CA ARG A 345 -10.48 9.96 -18.19
C ARG A 345 -9.28 10.88 -18.21
N SER A 346 -9.45 12.10 -18.70
CA SER A 346 -8.76 13.23 -18.08
C SER A 346 -8.90 12.98 -16.58
N GLY A 347 -7.81 12.51 -15.97
CA GLY A 347 -7.69 12.42 -14.54
C GLY A 347 -7.60 13.83 -14.00
N GLY A 348 -8.59 14.67 -14.32
CA GLY A 348 -8.92 15.76 -13.43
C GLY A 348 -9.02 15.09 -12.08
N LYS A 349 -8.23 15.58 -11.12
CA LYS A 349 -8.48 15.28 -9.71
C LYS A 349 -10.00 15.34 -9.57
N LYS A 350 -10.62 14.25 -9.12
CA LYS A 350 -12.03 14.31 -8.76
C LYS A 350 -12.17 15.57 -7.91
N SER A 351 -13.12 16.44 -8.24
CA SER A 351 -13.29 17.65 -7.44
C SER A 351 -13.40 17.23 -5.98
N ALA A 352 -12.88 18.05 -5.07
CA ALA A 352 -12.97 17.77 -3.64
C ALA A 352 -14.40 17.31 -3.28
N ASN A 353 -15.41 18.04 -3.78
CA ASN A 353 -16.83 17.72 -3.61
C ASN A 353 -17.24 16.33 -4.12
N THR A 354 -16.67 15.84 -5.22
CA THR A 354 -16.96 14.48 -5.73
C THR A 354 -16.34 13.42 -4.83
N MET A 355 -15.11 13.63 -4.36
CA MET A 355 -14.47 12.71 -3.41
C MET A 355 -15.20 12.72 -2.07
N GLU A 356 -15.60 13.90 -1.61
CA GLU A 356 -16.40 14.09 -0.41
C GLU A 356 -17.72 13.31 -0.46
N ALA A 357 -18.48 13.45 -1.55
CA ALA A 357 -19.73 12.72 -1.73
C ALA A 357 -19.53 11.20 -1.74
N GLU A 358 -18.49 10.70 -2.42
CA GLU A 358 -18.17 9.27 -2.45
C GLU A 358 -17.76 8.73 -1.07
N VAL A 359 -16.99 9.50 -0.30
CA VAL A 359 -16.58 9.12 1.06
C VAL A 359 -17.80 9.14 2.00
N LYS A 360 -18.63 10.19 1.96
CA LYS A 360 -19.87 10.31 2.75
C LYS A 360 -20.87 9.19 2.46
N ALA A 361 -20.92 8.66 1.24
CA ALA A 361 -21.80 7.55 0.86
C ALA A 361 -21.42 6.20 1.52
N LEU A 362 -20.18 6.02 1.98
CA LEU A 362 -19.71 4.78 2.60
C LEU A 362 -20.10 4.63 4.08
N TYR A 363 -20.60 5.71 4.71
CA TYR A 363 -20.97 5.71 6.12
C TYR A 363 -22.23 4.89 6.36
N VAL A 364 -22.19 3.99 7.35
CA VAL A 364 -23.32 3.12 7.70
C VAL A 364 -24.56 3.92 8.04
N GLU A 365 -24.43 5.06 8.73
CA GLU A 365 -25.55 5.94 9.09
C GLU A 365 -26.40 6.36 7.89
N LYS A 366 -25.74 6.68 6.76
CA LYS A 366 -26.42 7.04 5.50
C LYS A 366 -27.09 5.85 4.82
N ASN A 367 -26.83 4.64 5.28
CA ASN A 367 -27.31 3.39 4.71
C ASN A 367 -28.16 2.55 5.68
N LEU A 368 -28.36 3.01 6.93
CA LEU A 368 -29.18 2.35 7.93
C LEU A 368 -30.61 2.03 7.44
N PRO A 369 -31.31 2.91 6.72
CA PRO A 369 -32.64 2.58 6.18
C PRO A 369 -32.58 1.38 5.22
N ALA A 370 -31.57 1.33 4.34
CA ALA A 370 -31.39 0.24 3.39
C ALA A 370 -31.00 -1.08 4.08
N CYS A 371 -30.23 -1.02 5.17
CA CYS A 371 -29.93 -2.18 6.02
C CYS A 371 -31.19 -2.74 6.70
N ARG A 372 -32.02 -1.85 7.26
CA ARG A 372 -33.26 -2.22 7.99
C ARG A 372 -34.32 -2.82 7.07
N ALA A 373 -34.37 -2.38 5.82
CA ALA A 373 -35.31 -2.88 4.81
C ALA A 373 -34.86 -4.17 4.11
N ALA A 374 -33.68 -4.72 4.42
CA ALA A 374 -33.17 -5.91 3.76
C ALA A 374 -33.77 -7.20 4.36
N GLU A 375 -34.37 -8.05 3.53
CA GLU A 375 -34.96 -9.33 3.93
C GLU A 375 -33.94 -10.31 4.53
N ASN A 376 -32.70 -10.28 4.02
CA ASN A 376 -31.60 -11.14 4.47
C ASN A 376 -30.38 -10.28 4.83
N VAL A 377 -30.05 -10.24 6.13
CA VAL A 377 -28.86 -9.55 6.65
C VAL A 377 -27.81 -10.58 7.05
N ILE A 378 -26.62 -10.47 6.45
CA ILE A 378 -25.42 -11.17 6.94
C ILE A 378 -24.59 -10.16 7.70
N VAL A 379 -24.27 -10.48 8.95
CA VAL A 379 -23.31 -9.75 9.77
C VAL A 379 -21.94 -10.38 9.58
N ILE A 380 -20.92 -9.55 9.32
CA ILE A 380 -19.53 -9.98 9.15
C ILE A 380 -18.69 -9.42 10.30
N ASP A 381 -18.11 -10.27 11.14
CA ASP A 381 -17.17 -9.90 12.21
C ASP A 381 -15.75 -10.42 11.89
N PRO A 382 -14.84 -9.59 11.36
CA PRO A 382 -13.44 -9.99 11.26
C PRO A 382 -12.78 -10.01 12.66
N ASN A 383 -11.98 -11.04 12.94
CA ASN A 383 -11.26 -11.18 14.20
C ASN A 383 -9.84 -11.75 13.98
N LYS A 384 -9.03 -11.85 15.04
CA LYS A 384 -7.66 -12.40 14.96
C LYS A 384 -7.58 -13.80 14.39
N ARG A 385 -8.53 -14.66 14.77
CA ARG A 385 -8.58 -16.07 14.40
C ARG A 385 -9.36 -16.26 13.11
N ASP A 386 -10.51 -15.59 13.00
CA ASP A 386 -11.41 -15.65 11.86
C ASP A 386 -11.19 -14.41 11.00
N ILE A 387 -10.55 -14.58 9.84
CA ILE A 387 -10.40 -13.50 8.86
C ILE A 387 -11.78 -13.03 8.40
N LEU A 388 -12.69 -13.98 8.21
CA LEU A 388 -14.08 -13.73 7.91
C LEU A 388 -14.93 -14.63 8.83
N TYR A 389 -15.78 -14.02 9.65
CA TYR A 389 -16.86 -14.70 10.32
C TYR A 389 -18.16 -14.06 9.85
N CYS A 390 -19.00 -14.81 9.15
CA CYS A 390 -20.31 -14.37 8.72
C CYS A 390 -21.37 -15.12 9.51
N GLN A 391 -22.43 -14.44 9.91
CA GLN A 391 -23.62 -15.06 10.47
C GLN A 391 -24.87 -14.40 9.87
N ASP A 392 -25.86 -15.21 9.52
CA ASP A 392 -27.18 -14.71 9.10
C ASP A 392 -28.17 -14.68 10.27
N SER A 393 -29.35 -14.11 10.00
CA SER A 393 -30.47 -14.02 10.95
C SER A 393 -30.93 -15.38 11.49
N ASN A 394 -30.72 -16.45 10.72
CA ASN A 394 -31.10 -17.82 11.09
C ASN A 394 -30.00 -18.53 11.89
N GLY A 395 -28.91 -17.83 12.22
CA GLY A 395 -27.78 -18.36 12.99
C GLY A 395 -26.77 -19.17 12.18
N THR A 396 -26.94 -19.29 10.86
CA THR A 396 -26.01 -20.06 10.01
C THR A 396 -24.71 -19.29 9.84
N ALA A 397 -23.60 -19.93 10.22
CA ALA A 397 -22.28 -19.31 10.22
C ALA A 397 -21.41 -19.75 9.03
N PHE A 398 -20.64 -18.81 8.47
CA PHE A 398 -19.52 -19.08 7.56
C PHE A 398 -18.22 -18.55 8.18
N ARG A 399 -17.17 -19.37 8.16
CA ARG A 399 -15.88 -19.02 8.79
C ARG A 399 -14.75 -19.27 7.82
N TYR A 400 -13.86 -18.29 7.70
CA TYR A 400 -12.58 -18.42 7.02
C TYR A 400 -11.49 -17.96 7.97
N THR A 401 -10.63 -18.88 8.38
CA THR A 401 -9.68 -18.63 9.48
C THR A 401 -8.30 -18.20 9.00
N ALA A 402 -7.57 -17.47 9.84
CA ALA A 402 -6.18 -17.14 9.59
C ALA A 402 -5.28 -18.39 9.51
N ASN A 403 -5.64 -19.46 10.23
CA ASN A 403 -4.92 -20.74 10.17
C ASN A 403 -5.15 -21.44 8.83
N GLN A 404 -6.40 -21.51 8.38
CA GLN A 404 -6.78 -22.05 7.09
C GLN A 404 -6.05 -21.32 5.96
N ARG A 405 -6.12 -19.98 5.93
CA ARG A 405 -5.37 -19.17 4.96
C ARG A 405 -3.87 -19.45 5.00
N ALA A 406 -3.29 -19.55 6.18
CA ALA A 406 -1.85 -19.80 6.33
C ALA A 406 -1.43 -21.17 5.79
N MET A 407 -2.27 -22.19 5.93
CA MET A 407 -2.08 -23.53 5.38
C MET A 407 -2.26 -23.53 3.86
N GLU A 408 -3.39 -23.04 3.37
CA GLU A 408 -3.72 -22.99 1.93
C GLU A 408 -2.68 -22.19 1.15
N THR A 409 -2.22 -21.04 1.67
CA THR A 409 -1.17 -20.23 1.04
C THR A 409 0.23 -20.86 1.11
N GLY A 410 0.45 -21.81 2.02
CA GLY A 410 1.78 -22.33 2.34
C GLY A 410 2.70 -21.32 3.04
N SER A 411 2.21 -20.15 3.41
CA SER A 411 3.02 -19.04 3.96
C SER A 411 3.83 -19.44 5.19
N ARG A 412 3.26 -20.23 6.11
CA ARG A 412 3.98 -20.76 7.27
C ARG A 412 5.09 -21.75 6.90
N ARG A 413 4.82 -22.63 5.93
CA ARG A 413 5.80 -23.61 5.44
C ARG A 413 6.99 -22.90 4.80
N PHE A 414 6.74 -21.92 3.94
CA PHE A 414 7.80 -21.13 3.30
C PHE A 414 8.57 -20.26 4.31
N ALA A 415 7.88 -19.69 5.30
CA ALA A 415 8.55 -18.96 6.38
C ALA A 415 9.49 -19.88 7.17
N LYS A 416 9.00 -21.04 7.66
CA LYS A 416 9.83 -22.02 8.39
C LYS A 416 11.06 -22.46 7.59
N ARG A 417 10.89 -22.76 6.29
CA ARG A 417 12.00 -23.13 5.40
C ARG A 417 13.03 -22.01 5.26
N ARG A 418 12.57 -20.76 5.12
CA ARG A 418 13.47 -19.61 5.05
C ARG A 418 14.23 -19.40 6.35
N GLU A 419 13.57 -19.51 7.50
CA GLU A 419 14.23 -19.38 8.80
C GLU A 419 15.25 -20.50 9.04
N ALA A 420 14.95 -21.73 8.61
CA ALA A 420 15.92 -22.82 8.64
C ALA A 420 17.16 -22.52 7.77
N MET A 421 16.94 -22.11 6.52
CA MET A 421 18.05 -21.70 5.63
C MET A 421 18.85 -20.52 6.20
N LYS A 422 18.20 -19.55 6.86
CA LYS A 422 18.91 -18.42 7.48
C LYS A 422 19.83 -18.88 8.60
N LYS A 423 19.34 -19.77 9.48
CA LYS A 423 20.12 -20.32 10.59
C LYS A 423 21.31 -21.13 10.09
N GLU A 424 21.09 -21.99 9.10
CA GLU A 424 22.14 -22.79 8.47
C GLU A 424 23.24 -21.92 7.84
N ALA A 425 22.85 -20.81 7.19
CA ALA A 425 23.78 -19.86 6.59
C ALA A 425 24.36 -18.82 7.57
N GLY A 426 23.93 -18.79 8.83
CA GLY A 426 24.28 -17.78 9.84
C GLY A 426 23.77 -16.36 9.53
N VAL A 427 22.81 -16.22 8.60
CA VAL A 427 22.26 -14.93 8.15
C VAL A 427 21.34 -14.30 9.19
N ASP A 428 20.70 -15.10 10.03
CA ASP A 428 19.87 -14.61 11.14
C ASP A 428 20.68 -13.79 12.17
N LEU A 429 21.89 -14.26 12.52
CA LEU A 429 22.80 -13.55 13.40
C LEU A 429 23.25 -12.23 12.79
N ILE A 430 23.59 -12.22 11.50
CA ILE A 430 23.97 -11.00 10.77
C ILE A 430 22.79 -10.00 10.79
N GLU A 431 21.58 -10.45 10.45
CA GLU A 431 20.40 -9.58 10.41
C GLU A 431 19.99 -9.05 11.78
N SER A 432 20.22 -9.81 12.85
CA SER A 432 19.90 -9.39 14.22
C SER A 432 20.72 -8.17 14.69
N ARG A 433 21.90 -7.94 14.10
CA ARG A 433 22.80 -6.84 14.43
C ARG A 433 22.50 -5.57 13.64
N ILE A 434 21.60 -5.62 12.66
CA ILE A 434 21.27 -4.47 11.82
C ILE A 434 20.45 -3.46 12.63
N PRO A 435 20.90 -2.21 12.76
CA PRO A 435 20.15 -1.17 13.47
C PRO A 435 18.77 -0.92 12.86
N SER A 436 17.89 -0.27 13.62
CA SER A 436 16.56 0.08 13.14
C SER A 436 16.62 1.13 12.02
N HIS A 437 16.22 0.74 10.81
CA HIS A 437 16.02 1.67 9.69
C HIS A 437 14.93 2.73 9.92
N LYS A 438 14.18 2.64 11.02
CA LYS A 438 13.05 3.51 11.33
C LYS A 438 13.46 4.80 12.04
N THR A 439 14.67 4.86 12.56
CA THR A 439 15.23 6.08 13.18
C THR A 439 15.12 7.28 12.24
N MET A 440 14.75 8.42 12.80
CA MET A 440 14.77 9.73 12.18
C MET A 440 16.01 10.54 12.60
N ASN A 441 16.94 9.93 13.34
CA ASN A 441 18.26 10.50 13.60
C ASN A 441 19.23 10.19 12.44
N LEU A 442 19.91 11.22 11.91
CA LEU A 442 20.84 11.07 10.79
C LEU A 442 22.01 10.13 11.10
N MET A 443 22.60 10.22 12.30
CA MET A 443 23.76 9.42 12.69
C MET A 443 23.39 7.94 12.85
N ASP A 444 22.25 7.65 13.48
CA ASP A 444 21.76 6.28 13.63
C ASP A 444 21.33 5.70 12.28
N PHE A 445 20.76 6.51 11.39
CA PHE A 445 20.45 6.07 10.03
C PHE A 445 21.71 5.80 9.22
N THR A 446 22.75 6.63 9.33
CA THR A 446 24.07 6.37 8.74
C THR A 446 24.65 5.06 9.26
N ARG A 447 24.56 4.78 10.56
CA ARG A 447 24.98 3.49 11.13
C ARG A 447 24.18 2.32 10.52
N TYR A 448 22.87 2.47 10.36
CA TYR A 448 22.06 1.48 9.65
C TYR A 448 22.56 1.24 8.22
N LEU A 449 22.85 2.30 7.45
CA LEU A 449 23.35 2.20 6.08
C LEU A 449 24.69 1.47 6.02
N LEU A 450 25.62 1.79 6.92
CA LEU A 450 26.94 1.15 7.00
C LEU A 450 26.81 -0.35 7.29
N VAL A 451 26.05 -0.73 8.31
CA VAL A 451 25.86 -2.16 8.64
C VAL A 451 25.08 -2.88 7.54
N ARG A 452 24.10 -2.22 6.91
CA ARG A 452 23.32 -2.83 5.83
C ARG A 452 24.14 -3.10 4.58
N HIS A 453 25.01 -2.18 4.17
CA HIS A 453 25.67 -2.23 2.86
C HIS A 453 27.12 -2.67 2.90
N HIS A 454 27.80 -2.60 4.04
CA HIS A 454 29.18 -3.11 4.20
C HIS A 454 29.22 -4.41 4.99
N ALA A 455 28.83 -4.39 6.26
CA ALA A 455 28.99 -5.54 7.15
C ALA A 455 28.17 -6.76 6.66
N ASP A 456 28.88 -7.80 6.24
CA ASP A 456 28.33 -9.07 5.74
C ASP A 456 27.25 -8.87 4.65
N SER A 457 27.36 -7.80 3.86
CA SER A 457 26.35 -7.47 2.85
C SER A 457 26.37 -8.47 1.71
N ASP A 458 27.56 -8.92 1.28
CA ASP A 458 27.71 -9.87 0.18
C ASP A 458 27.18 -11.26 0.52
N ARG A 459 27.46 -11.77 1.73
CA ARG A 459 26.86 -13.02 2.23
C ARG A 459 25.33 -12.97 2.22
N ARG A 460 24.74 -11.83 2.57
CA ARG A 460 23.28 -11.65 2.53
C ARG A 460 22.75 -11.53 1.10
N LYS A 461 23.44 -10.79 0.22
CA LYS A 461 23.07 -10.70 -1.21
C LYS A 461 23.10 -12.08 -1.85
N GLU A 462 24.16 -12.85 -1.65
CA GLU A 462 24.30 -14.23 -2.13
C GLU A 462 23.17 -15.10 -1.60
N PHE A 463 22.92 -15.09 -0.28
CA PHE A 463 21.82 -15.84 0.32
C PHE A 463 20.47 -15.52 -0.35
N TYR A 464 20.13 -14.23 -0.47
CA TYR A 464 18.84 -13.81 -1.02
C TYR A 464 18.73 -13.90 -2.55
N SER A 465 19.86 -14.08 -3.25
CA SER A 465 19.90 -14.39 -4.69
C SER A 465 19.42 -15.82 -4.98
N HIS A 466 19.42 -16.70 -3.97
CA HIS A 466 19.06 -18.10 -4.15
C HIS A 466 17.63 -18.25 -4.72
N PRO A 467 17.43 -18.99 -5.84
CA PRO A 467 16.14 -19.05 -6.56
C PRO A 467 14.98 -19.63 -5.73
N ALA A 468 15.24 -20.27 -4.60
CA ALA A 468 14.16 -20.72 -3.71
C ALA A 468 13.31 -19.55 -3.19
N HIS A 469 13.90 -18.38 -2.96
CA HIS A 469 13.21 -17.24 -2.37
C HIS A 469 12.12 -16.66 -3.29
N THR A 470 12.44 -16.44 -4.56
CA THR A 470 11.48 -16.01 -5.59
C THR A 470 10.46 -17.10 -5.90
N ARG A 471 10.87 -18.38 -5.96
CA ARG A 471 9.95 -19.52 -6.09
C ARG A 471 8.91 -19.56 -4.97
N TRP A 472 9.32 -19.40 -3.71
CA TRP A 472 8.37 -19.36 -2.59
C TRP A 472 7.44 -18.15 -2.64
N LYS A 473 7.93 -16.97 -3.04
CA LYS A 473 7.08 -15.79 -3.29
C LYS A 473 6.01 -16.11 -4.34
N TRP A 474 6.42 -16.71 -5.46
CA TRP A 474 5.54 -17.07 -6.57
C TRP A 474 4.50 -18.12 -6.16
N HIS A 475 4.91 -19.20 -5.48
CA HIS A 475 3.98 -20.21 -4.98
C HIS A 475 3.00 -19.64 -3.96
N SER A 476 3.46 -18.81 -3.02
CA SER A 476 2.58 -18.14 -2.06
C SER A 476 1.52 -17.27 -2.75
N PHE A 477 1.88 -16.64 -3.87
CA PHE A 477 0.94 -15.86 -4.67
C PHE A 477 -0.11 -16.74 -5.37
N ILE A 478 0.33 -17.81 -6.06
CA ILE A 478 -0.58 -18.76 -6.72
C ILE A 478 -1.56 -19.36 -5.72
N ASN A 479 -1.03 -19.82 -4.58
CA ASN A 479 -1.82 -20.44 -3.54
C ASN A 479 -2.82 -19.46 -2.90
N ARG A 480 -2.45 -18.18 -2.79
CA ARG A 480 -3.38 -17.13 -2.35
C ARG A 480 -4.54 -16.96 -3.32
N GLN A 481 -4.28 -16.91 -4.63
CA GLN A 481 -5.35 -16.81 -5.62
C GLN A 481 -6.29 -18.01 -5.58
N ARG A 482 -5.75 -19.23 -5.39
CA ARG A 482 -6.54 -20.45 -5.21
C ARG A 482 -7.40 -20.36 -3.96
N SER A 483 -6.79 -20.09 -2.81
CA SER A 483 -7.47 -19.90 -1.52
C SER A 483 -8.60 -18.86 -1.58
N GLU A 484 -8.38 -17.72 -2.24
CA GLU A 484 -9.42 -16.69 -2.43
C GLU A 484 -10.53 -17.15 -3.39
N SER A 485 -10.20 -17.93 -4.44
CA SER A 485 -11.20 -18.50 -5.36
C SER A 485 -12.05 -19.57 -4.67
N ASP A 486 -11.42 -20.43 -3.87
CA ASP A 486 -12.07 -21.49 -3.10
C ASP A 486 -12.97 -20.86 -2.02
N LEU A 487 -12.52 -19.79 -1.36
CA LEU A 487 -13.33 -18.99 -0.45
C LEU A 487 -14.60 -18.46 -1.14
N ILE A 488 -14.47 -17.86 -2.33
CA ILE A 488 -15.63 -17.35 -3.09
C ILE A 488 -16.56 -18.49 -3.51
N SER A 489 -16.02 -19.61 -3.99
CA SER A 489 -16.80 -20.80 -4.36
C SER A 489 -17.58 -21.35 -3.15
N ASN A 490 -16.91 -21.50 -2.01
CA ASN A 490 -17.51 -21.98 -0.78
C ASN A 490 -18.59 -21.03 -0.24
N MET A 491 -18.41 -19.71 -0.39
CA MET A 491 -19.46 -18.75 -0.05
C MET A 491 -20.68 -18.87 -0.97
N ARG A 492 -20.49 -19.16 -2.27
CA ARG A 492 -21.58 -19.35 -3.25
C ARG A 492 -22.33 -20.65 -3.05
N ASN A 493 -21.61 -21.71 -2.71
CA ASN A 493 -22.17 -23.06 -2.57
C ASN A 493 -22.85 -23.28 -1.22
N LYS A 494 -22.70 -22.36 -0.25
CA LYS A 494 -23.54 -22.41 0.94
C LYS A 494 -24.98 -21.99 0.58
N PRO A 495 -25.99 -22.72 1.07
CA PRO A 495 -27.40 -22.43 0.81
C PRO A 495 -27.78 -21.11 1.49
N HIS A 496 -27.50 -20.02 0.80
CA HIS A 496 -27.80 -18.65 1.20
C HIS A 496 -28.40 -17.97 -0.03
N GLN A 497 -29.65 -18.34 -0.35
CA GLN A 497 -30.39 -17.74 -1.46
C GLN A 497 -30.52 -16.22 -1.26
N GLY A 498 -30.23 -15.45 -2.31
CA GLY A 498 -30.51 -14.01 -2.47
C GLY A 498 -30.11 -13.09 -1.31
N ARG A 499 -28.90 -12.47 -1.34
CA ARG A 499 -28.45 -11.61 -0.22
C ARG A 499 -27.68 -10.35 -0.60
N LYS A 500 -27.90 -9.29 0.20
CA LYS A 500 -27.04 -8.10 0.37
C LYS A 500 -26.16 -8.31 1.62
N ALA A 501 -24.88 -7.97 1.56
CA ALA A 501 -23.96 -8.13 2.70
C ALA A 501 -23.70 -6.79 3.40
N GLY A 502 -23.80 -6.74 4.72
CA GLY A 502 -23.36 -5.59 5.53
C GLY A 502 -22.10 -5.96 6.31
N ALA A 503 -21.00 -5.24 6.12
CA ALA A 503 -19.73 -5.54 6.78
C ALA A 503 -19.33 -4.46 7.81
N PRO A 504 -19.53 -4.68 9.11
CA PRO A 504 -18.85 -3.88 10.11
C PRO A 504 -17.36 -4.30 10.18
N SER A 505 -16.47 -3.51 9.58
CA SER A 505 -15.02 -3.68 9.74
C SER A 505 -14.53 -3.15 11.08
N LEU A 506 -14.53 -3.97 12.14
CA LEU A 506 -13.91 -3.57 13.41
C LEU A 506 -12.39 -3.82 13.36
N SER A 507 -11.60 -2.76 13.17
CA SER A 507 -10.16 -2.81 13.46
C SER A 507 -9.92 -2.44 14.93
N ALA A 508 -8.95 -3.11 15.57
CA ALA A 508 -8.73 -3.15 17.02
C ALA A 508 -8.22 -1.83 17.67
N THR A 509 -8.47 -0.70 17.03
CA THR A 509 -8.21 0.65 17.54
C THR A 509 -9.39 1.57 17.18
N GLY A 510 -10.60 1.23 17.63
CA GLY A 510 -11.76 2.13 17.59
C GLY A 510 -12.10 2.75 16.23
N SER A 511 -12.12 1.96 15.14
CA SER A 511 -12.48 2.49 13.81
C SER A 511 -13.55 1.65 13.08
N THR A 512 -14.59 2.38 12.68
CA THR A 512 -15.73 2.26 11.73
C THR A 512 -16.17 0.98 11.05
N ALA A 513 -17.51 0.81 11.04
CA ALA A 513 -18.26 0.00 10.08
C ALA A 513 -18.40 0.72 8.72
N SER A 514 -18.27 0.00 7.61
CA SER A 514 -18.45 0.53 6.25
C SER A 514 -19.57 -0.21 5.52
N PHE A 515 -20.35 0.50 4.72
CA PHE A 515 -21.46 -0.10 3.98
C PHE A 515 -21.07 -0.43 2.54
N SER A 516 -21.37 -1.65 2.08
CA SER A 516 -21.18 -2.07 0.69
C SER A 516 -22.43 -2.79 0.19
N THR A 517 -22.95 -2.43 -0.99
CA THR A 517 -24.04 -3.16 -1.65
C THR A 517 -23.52 -3.89 -2.89
N SER A 518 -24.03 -5.10 -3.13
CA SER A 518 -24.01 -5.71 -4.45
C SER A 518 -25.44 -5.86 -4.94
N THR A 519 -25.72 -5.36 -6.15
CA THR A 519 -27.04 -5.39 -6.80
C THR A 519 -27.09 -6.32 -8.02
N ARG A 520 -26.05 -7.16 -8.26
CA ARG A 520 -26.06 -8.10 -9.38
C ARG A 520 -26.17 -9.55 -8.91
N PRO A 521 -27.13 -10.34 -9.42
CA PRO A 521 -27.33 -11.75 -9.04
C PRO A 521 -26.15 -12.68 -9.37
N HIS A 522 -25.13 -12.20 -10.08
CA HIS A 522 -23.97 -12.99 -10.51
C HIS A 522 -22.59 -12.48 -10.06
N LEU A 523 -22.51 -11.43 -9.22
CA LEU A 523 -21.23 -10.94 -8.69
C LEU A 523 -21.32 -10.53 -7.22
N PHE A 524 -20.98 -11.44 -6.31
CA PHE A 524 -20.55 -11.09 -4.97
C PHE A 524 -19.11 -10.59 -5.03
N ALA A 525 -18.90 -9.28 -4.96
CA ALA A 525 -17.59 -8.67 -4.78
C ALA A 525 -17.55 -8.03 -3.39
N LEU A 526 -17.06 -8.78 -2.39
CA LEU A 526 -16.64 -8.20 -1.12
C LEU A 526 -15.28 -7.53 -1.31
N ALA A 527 -15.21 -6.23 -1.08
CA ALA A 527 -13.94 -5.52 -0.88
C ALA A 527 -13.60 -5.55 0.61
N VAL A 528 -12.85 -6.57 1.06
CA VAL A 528 -12.24 -6.59 2.39
C VAL A 528 -10.72 -6.51 2.20
N PRO A 529 -10.06 -5.41 2.56
CA PRO A 529 -8.60 -5.37 2.59
C PRO A 529 -8.07 -6.29 3.72
N LEU A 530 -7.54 -7.46 3.35
CA LEU A 530 -6.87 -8.35 4.29
C LEU A 530 -5.47 -7.80 4.67
N ALA A 531 -5.43 -6.82 5.58
CA ALA A 531 -4.21 -6.39 6.26
C ALA A 531 -4.52 -5.90 7.68
N LEU A 532 -4.80 -6.81 8.61
CA LEU A 532 -4.98 -6.47 10.03
C LEU A 532 -3.91 -7.12 10.91
N LYS A 533 -3.21 -6.29 11.70
CA LYS A 533 -2.26 -6.70 12.75
C LYS A 533 -2.90 -6.62 14.14
N LYS A 534 -2.34 -7.45 15.04
CA LYS A 534 -2.86 -7.99 16.31
C LYS A 534 -3.15 -6.97 17.44
N ALA A 535 -4.26 -7.15 18.18
CA ALA A 535 -4.42 -6.85 19.64
C ALA A 535 -5.60 -7.63 20.28
N SER A 536 -5.46 -8.10 21.53
CA SER A 536 -6.27 -9.15 22.23
C SER A 536 -7.68 -8.75 22.66
N LYS A 537 -8.66 -9.65 22.44
CA LYS A 537 -10.12 -9.49 22.67
C LYS A 537 -10.59 -10.13 24.01
N HIS A 538 -9.67 -10.65 24.83
CA HIS A 538 -10.04 -11.63 25.88
C HIS A 538 -10.54 -11.04 27.22
N ASP A 539 -10.49 -9.73 27.43
CA ASP A 539 -10.81 -9.12 28.75
C ASP A 539 -12.10 -8.28 28.78
N LEU A 540 -12.99 -8.39 27.78
CA LEU A 540 -14.10 -7.42 27.59
C LEU A 540 -15.52 -7.99 27.70
N ILE A 541 -15.69 -9.28 27.99
CA ILE A 541 -17.03 -9.92 27.91
C ILE A 541 -17.43 -10.70 29.18
N GLN A 542 -16.61 -10.79 30.22
CA GLN A 542 -16.99 -11.53 31.43
C GLN A 542 -17.72 -10.72 32.52
N ASP A 543 -17.69 -9.37 32.49
CA ASP A 543 -18.12 -8.57 33.67
C ASP A 543 -19.34 -7.66 33.46
N LEU A 544 -20.29 -8.01 32.58
CA LEU A 544 -21.52 -7.23 32.41
C LEU A 544 -22.74 -7.95 33.01
N GLY A 545 -23.21 -7.45 34.15
CA GLY A 545 -24.48 -7.84 34.78
C GLY A 545 -25.71 -7.51 33.93
N GLY A 546 -26.82 -8.22 34.23
CA GLY A 546 -28.03 -8.30 33.39
C GLY A 546 -28.60 -6.98 32.87
N ASP A 547 -28.56 -5.92 33.67
CA ASP A 547 -29.12 -4.60 33.28
C ASP A 547 -28.24 -3.80 32.30
N ALA A 548 -26.93 -4.03 32.29
CA ALA A 548 -26.02 -3.38 31.33
C ALA A 548 -26.24 -3.92 29.91
N LYS A 549 -26.63 -5.21 29.78
CA LYS A 549 -27.05 -5.81 28.51
C LYS A 549 -28.36 -5.21 27.98
N ALA A 550 -29.28 -4.81 28.85
CA ALA A 550 -30.55 -4.22 28.48
C ALA A 550 -30.42 -2.74 28.05
N ARG A 551 -29.54 -1.97 28.71
CA ARG A 551 -29.26 -0.57 28.32
C ARG A 551 -28.46 -0.44 27.03
N LEU A 552 -27.56 -1.39 26.72
CA LEU A 552 -26.88 -1.42 25.42
C LEU A 552 -27.82 -1.70 24.23
N LYS A 553 -29.01 -2.27 24.48
CA LYS A 553 -30.05 -2.51 23.47
C LYS A 553 -30.85 -1.26 23.07
N LYS A 554 -30.73 -0.15 23.82
CA LYS A 554 -31.55 1.07 23.63
C LYS A 554 -30.75 2.37 23.38
N SER A 555 -29.42 2.35 23.43
CA SER A 555 -28.59 3.52 23.11
C SER A 555 -28.17 3.50 21.64
N THR A 556 -28.56 4.54 20.91
CA THR A 556 -28.33 4.73 19.46
C THR A 556 -26.98 5.33 19.09
N ASP A 557 -26.08 5.60 20.05
CA ASP A 557 -24.87 6.38 19.77
C ASP A 557 -23.60 5.52 19.90
N CYS A 558 -23.17 4.96 18.77
CA CYS A 558 -21.86 4.34 18.60
C CYS A 558 -21.03 5.19 17.63
N TRP A 559 -19.98 5.82 18.16
CA TRP A 559 -19.16 6.85 17.55
C TRP A 559 -18.16 6.30 16.50
N VAL A 560 -17.98 7.04 15.39
CA VAL A 560 -17.43 6.60 14.08
C VAL A 560 -16.20 7.46 13.70
N VAL A 561 -15.01 6.86 13.54
CA VAL A 561 -13.78 7.49 12.99
C VAL A 561 -13.37 6.85 11.64
N PRO A 562 -13.36 7.56 10.50
CA PRO A 562 -13.25 6.94 9.18
C PRO A 562 -11.89 6.32 8.89
N THR A 563 -11.89 5.08 8.41
CA THR A 563 -10.81 4.50 7.60
C THR A 563 -11.28 4.39 6.16
N LEU A 564 -10.59 5.04 5.23
CA LEU A 564 -10.93 5.06 3.81
C LEU A 564 -10.54 3.72 3.17
N THR A 565 -11.50 2.81 3.05
CA THR A 565 -11.31 1.63 2.22
C THR A 565 -11.49 2.04 0.77
N VAL A 566 -10.38 2.08 0.01
CA VAL A 566 -10.42 2.31 -1.43
C VAL A 566 -11.31 1.26 -2.08
N CYS A 567 -12.38 1.73 -2.73
CA CYS A 567 -13.30 0.96 -3.53
C CYS A 567 -12.53 0.25 -4.67
N SER A 568 -12.13 -1.01 -4.45
CA SER A 568 -11.76 -1.91 -5.53
C SER A 568 -13.05 -2.26 -6.27
N LYS A 569 -13.29 -1.58 -7.39
CA LYS A 569 -14.41 -1.91 -8.29
C LYS A 569 -14.42 -3.42 -8.60
N PRO A 570 -15.60 -4.05 -8.72
CA PRO A 570 -15.72 -5.46 -9.08
C PRO A 570 -15.03 -5.66 -10.42
N GLY A 571 -14.05 -6.56 -10.49
CA GLY A 571 -13.34 -6.88 -11.74
C GLY A 571 -11.84 -6.60 -11.76
N ARG A 572 -11.24 -6.02 -10.71
CA ARG A 572 -9.77 -6.12 -10.57
C ARG A 572 -9.43 -7.52 -10.08
N CYS A 573 -8.82 -8.33 -10.95
CA CYS A 573 -8.00 -9.45 -10.50
C CYS A 573 -7.13 -8.94 -9.34
N ALA A 574 -6.99 -9.73 -8.28
CA ALA A 574 -6.01 -9.49 -7.22
C ALA A 574 -4.60 -9.52 -7.84
N THR A 575 -4.22 -8.42 -8.47
CA THR A 575 -2.84 -8.05 -8.69
C THR A 575 -2.26 -7.91 -7.29
N GLY A 576 -1.14 -8.59 -7.06
CA GLY A 576 -0.31 -8.29 -5.92
C GLY A 576 -0.07 -6.79 -5.85
N ILE A 577 0.34 -6.32 -4.69
CA ILE A 577 0.86 -4.97 -4.51
C ILE A 577 2.03 -4.81 -5.51
N GLU A 578 1.69 -4.30 -6.69
CA GLU A 578 2.52 -3.73 -7.73
C GLU A 578 1.97 -2.31 -7.86
N ILE A 579 2.55 -1.42 -7.05
CA ILE A 579 3.30 -0.30 -7.60
C ILE A 579 2.73 0.16 -8.96
N ARG A 580 1.82 1.14 -8.92
CA ARG A 580 1.44 1.95 -10.08
C ARG A 580 2.23 3.23 -10.10
#